data_AF-A0A6B2TNG5-F1
#
_entry.id   AF-A0A6B2TNG5-F1
#
_cell.length_a   1.000
_cell.length_b   1.000
_cell.length_c   1.000
_cell.angle_alpha   90.00
_cell.angle_beta   90.00
_cell.angle_gamma   90.00
#
_symmetry.space_group_name_H-M   'P 1'
#
loop_
_entity.id
_entity.type
_entity.pdbx_description
1 polymer ?
#
loop_
_entity_poly.entity_id
_entity_poly.type
_entity_poly.pdbx_seq_one_letter_code
_entity_poly.pdbx_strand_id
1 'polypeptide(L)'
;EAYSDERPVPPGAADSLLETAGLPGSIAGVRDGGSAVSIVPTAPPVAERGIDVRMSFVEQDGERLAQLSALVDEGVLTLRVAETFPLAEVGEAHRRLAAGGSRGKLLVSPWD
;
A
#
# COMPACT_ATOMS: atom_id res chain seq x y z
N GLU A 1 -6.84 -6.16 -14.43
CA GLU A 1 -6.74 -7.64 -14.35
C GLU A 1 -6.16 -8.05 -13.00
N ALA A 2 -6.28 -9.32 -12.57
CA ALA A 2 -5.73 -9.79 -11.30
C ALA A 2 -4.68 -10.89 -11.52
N TYR A 3 -3.46 -10.70 -11.05
CA TYR A 3 -2.37 -11.65 -11.21
C TYR A 3 -2.05 -12.35 -9.88
N SER A 4 -1.51 -13.56 -9.96
CA SER A 4 -1.17 -14.41 -8.82
C SER A 4 0.08 -15.23 -9.16
N ASP A 5 0.58 -16.02 -8.22
CA ASP A 5 1.70 -16.93 -8.50
C ASP A 5 1.38 -17.94 -9.62
N GLU A 6 0.12 -18.41 -9.68
CA GLU A 6 -0.38 -19.30 -10.73
C GLU A 6 -0.60 -18.58 -12.07
N ARG A 7 -0.75 -17.26 -12.04
CA ARG A 7 -0.99 -16.41 -13.20
C ARG A 7 -0.17 -15.13 -13.07
N PRO A 8 1.16 -15.20 -13.28
CA PRO A 8 2.04 -14.07 -13.05
C PRO A 8 1.74 -12.93 -14.04
N VAL A 9 2.12 -11.72 -13.66
CA VAL A 9 2.10 -10.56 -14.56
C VAL A 9 3.02 -10.87 -15.76
N PRO A 10 2.56 -10.73 -17.02
CA PRO A 10 3.45 -10.91 -18.16
C PRO A 10 4.62 -9.93 -18.10
N PRO A 11 5.84 -10.35 -18.49
CA PRO A 11 6.99 -9.45 -18.50
C PRO A 11 6.73 -8.21 -19.35
N GLY A 12 7.06 -7.03 -18.81
CA GLY A 12 6.89 -5.77 -19.52
C GLY A 12 5.44 -5.31 -19.76
N ALA A 13 4.46 -5.89 -19.09
CA ALA A 13 3.04 -5.53 -19.24
C ALA A 13 2.68 -4.13 -18.70
N ALA A 14 3.53 -3.53 -17.86
CA ALA A 14 3.27 -2.22 -17.24
C ALA A 14 4.44 -1.24 -17.43
N ASP A 15 4.11 0.06 -17.45
CA ASP A 15 5.10 1.14 -17.40
C ASP A 15 5.79 1.26 -16.05
N SER A 16 5.04 0.98 -14.97
CA SER A 16 5.50 1.18 -13.60
C SER A 16 4.95 0.15 -12.62
N LEU A 17 5.71 -0.10 -11.55
CA LEU A 17 5.29 -0.88 -10.39
C LEU A 17 5.10 0.01 -9.16
N LEU A 18 3.98 -0.16 -8.46
CA LEU A 18 3.81 0.28 -7.07
C LEU A 18 3.78 -0.96 -6.16
N GLU A 19 4.88 -1.20 -5.46
CA GLU A 19 5.09 -2.40 -4.65
C GLU A 19 4.71 -2.15 -3.19
N THR A 20 3.62 -2.79 -2.77
CA THR A 20 3.07 -2.69 -1.40
C THR A 20 2.88 -4.04 -0.71
N ALA A 21 3.21 -5.14 -1.38
CA ALA A 21 2.96 -6.50 -0.94
C ALA A 21 4.21 -7.19 -0.35
N GLY A 22 5.40 -6.65 -0.63
CA GLY A 22 6.67 -7.30 -0.31
C GLY A 22 7.04 -8.38 -1.33
N LEU A 23 6.60 -8.24 -2.58
CA LEU A 23 6.85 -9.17 -3.68
C LEU A 23 7.78 -8.55 -4.72
N PRO A 24 9.09 -8.36 -4.42
CA PRO A 24 10.00 -7.62 -5.28
C PRO A 24 10.14 -8.19 -6.69
N GLY A 25 9.90 -9.49 -6.88
CA GLY A 25 9.91 -10.15 -8.19
C GLY A 25 8.84 -9.64 -9.16
N SER A 26 7.80 -8.96 -8.68
CA SER A 26 6.77 -8.33 -9.52
C SER A 26 7.34 -7.28 -10.48
N ILE A 27 8.57 -6.80 -10.26
CA ILE A 27 9.30 -5.90 -11.17
C ILE A 27 9.54 -6.52 -12.55
N ALA A 28 9.48 -7.86 -12.69
CA ALA A 28 9.49 -8.52 -13.99
C ALA A 28 8.36 -8.03 -14.91
N GLY A 29 7.21 -7.65 -14.35
CA GLY A 29 6.07 -7.10 -15.08
C GLY A 29 6.29 -5.67 -15.62
N VAL A 30 7.36 -4.98 -15.21
CA VAL A 30 7.68 -3.63 -15.67
C VAL A 30 8.51 -3.70 -16.94
N ARG A 31 8.16 -2.87 -17.93
CA ARG A 31 8.91 -2.79 -19.19
C ARG A 31 10.31 -2.25 -18.98
N ASP A 32 11.20 -2.53 -19.91
CA ASP A 32 12.55 -1.98 -19.94
C ASP A 32 12.52 -0.45 -19.92
N GLY A 33 13.40 0.15 -19.12
CA GLY A 33 13.41 1.60 -18.90
C GLY A 33 12.20 2.17 -18.14
N GLY A 34 11.36 1.32 -17.55
CA GLY A 34 10.22 1.73 -16.73
C GLY A 34 10.63 2.20 -15.33
N SER A 35 9.68 2.23 -14.40
CA SER A 35 9.95 2.63 -13.01
C SER A 35 9.30 1.72 -11.98
N ALA A 36 9.87 1.68 -10.78
CA ALA A 36 9.26 1.01 -9.64
C ALA A 36 9.35 1.90 -8.40
N VAL A 37 8.28 1.93 -7.62
CA VAL A 37 8.24 2.55 -6.30
C VAL A 37 7.82 1.50 -5.29
N SER A 38 8.62 1.31 -4.24
CA SER A 38 8.29 0.40 -3.13
C SER A 38 8.15 1.14 -1.82
N ILE A 39 7.18 0.71 -1.00
CA ILE A 39 7.06 1.14 0.41
C ILE A 39 7.56 0.05 1.39
N VAL A 40 8.06 -1.08 0.88
CA VAL A 40 8.46 -2.25 1.68
C VAL A 40 9.99 -2.30 1.78
N PRO A 41 10.60 -1.72 2.83
CA PRO A 41 12.06 -1.59 2.92
C PRO A 41 12.80 -2.90 3.19
N THR A 42 12.10 -3.93 3.68
CA THR A 42 12.68 -5.24 3.98
C THR A 42 12.86 -6.12 2.74
N ALA A 43 12.19 -5.80 1.63
CA ALA A 43 12.24 -6.55 0.38
C ALA A 43 12.09 -5.61 -0.83
N PRO A 44 13.02 -4.65 -1.03
CA PRO A 44 12.95 -3.73 -2.16
C PRO A 44 13.19 -4.48 -3.49
N PRO A 45 12.51 -4.10 -4.58
CA PRO A 45 12.87 -4.55 -5.92
C PRO A 45 14.32 -4.20 -6.26
N VAL A 46 14.99 -5.07 -7.01
CA VAL A 46 16.34 -4.82 -7.51
C VAL A 46 16.24 -4.15 -8.87
N ALA A 47 16.97 -3.05 -9.06
CA ALA A 47 17.02 -2.36 -10.36
C ALA A 47 17.60 -3.30 -11.44
N GLU A 48 16.88 -3.45 -12.54
CA GLU A 48 17.24 -4.30 -13.67
C GLU A 48 16.63 -3.75 -14.96
N ARG A 49 17.12 -4.16 -16.14
CA ARG A 49 16.56 -3.75 -17.45
C ARG A 49 16.38 -2.23 -17.63
N GLY A 50 17.23 -1.43 -16.99
CA GLY A 50 17.13 0.03 -16.99
C GLY A 50 15.95 0.60 -16.19
N ILE A 51 15.30 -0.20 -15.35
CA ILE A 51 14.18 0.22 -14.51
C ILE A 51 14.69 1.05 -13.33
N ASP A 52 14.12 2.22 -13.17
CA ASP A 52 14.43 3.14 -12.08
C ASP A 52 13.62 2.79 -10.83
N VAL A 53 14.32 2.33 -9.78
CA VAL A 53 13.69 1.88 -8.52
C VAL A 53 13.87 2.94 -7.45
N ARG A 54 12.75 3.39 -6.87
CA ARG A 54 12.72 4.30 -5.72
C ARG A 54 12.05 3.66 -4.52
N MET A 55 12.53 4.04 -3.34
CA MET A 55 11.81 3.79 -2.09
C MET A 55 10.98 5.01 -1.75
N SER A 56 9.71 4.77 -1.38
CA SER A 56 8.82 5.80 -0.84
C SER A 56 8.68 5.59 0.66
N PHE A 57 9.18 6.56 1.42
CA PHE A 57 9.02 6.61 2.87
C PHE A 57 7.98 7.66 3.27
N VAL A 58 7.52 7.60 4.51
CA VAL A 58 6.60 8.61 5.04
C VAL A 58 7.31 9.97 5.09
N GLU A 59 6.70 10.95 4.45
CA GLU A 59 7.04 12.37 4.56
C GLU A 59 5.90 13.07 5.27
N GLN A 60 6.18 13.74 6.39
CA GLN A 60 5.18 14.48 7.14
C GLN A 60 4.96 15.84 6.46
N ASP A 61 3.77 16.06 5.92
CA ASP A 61 3.42 17.26 5.14
C ASP A 61 1.99 17.68 5.49
N GLY A 62 1.87 18.77 6.26
CA GLY A 62 0.58 19.27 6.74
C GLY A 62 -0.29 19.88 5.63
N GLU A 63 0.33 20.49 4.62
CA GLU A 63 -0.40 21.05 3.49
C GLU A 63 -0.99 19.92 2.63
N ARG A 64 -0.18 18.90 2.33
CA ARG A 64 -0.66 17.70 1.63
C ARG A 64 -1.75 16.97 2.41
N LEU A 65 -1.64 16.88 3.74
CA LEU A 65 -2.69 16.30 4.57
C LEU A 65 -4.00 17.11 4.48
N ALA A 66 -3.93 18.44 4.52
CA ALA A 66 -5.10 19.29 4.37
C ALA A 66 -5.78 19.10 3.01
N GLN A 67 -5.00 19.00 1.92
CA GLN A 67 -5.52 18.69 0.59
C GLN A 67 -6.22 17.33 0.53
N LEU A 68 -5.61 16.28 1.11
CA LEU A 68 -6.23 14.96 1.19
C LEU A 68 -7.53 14.98 2.02
N SER A 69 -7.57 15.75 3.11
CA SER A 69 -8.78 15.93 3.92
C SER A 69 -9.90 16.59 3.12
N ALA A 70 -9.61 17.66 2.38
CA ALA A 70 -10.60 18.33 1.54
C ALA A 70 -11.19 17.38 0.48
N LEU A 71 -10.35 16.53 -0.14
CA LEU A 71 -10.82 15.51 -1.08
C LEU A 71 -11.71 14.45 -0.43
N VAL A 72 -11.51 14.16 0.87
CA VAL A 72 -12.41 13.28 1.64
C VAL A 72 -13.73 13.99 1.90
N ASP A 73 -13.70 15.25 2.32
CA ASP A 73 -14.90 16.06 2.59
C ASP A 73 -15.76 16.26 1.33
N GLU A 74 -15.11 16.41 0.17
CA GLU A 74 -15.74 16.49 -1.16
C GLU A 74 -16.26 15.13 -1.67
N GLY A 75 -15.92 14.02 -0.99
CA GLY A 75 -16.31 12.67 -1.38
C GLY A 75 -15.51 12.09 -2.56
N VAL A 76 -14.45 12.77 -3.01
CA VAL A 76 -13.53 12.28 -4.04
C VAL A 76 -12.70 11.09 -3.52
N LEU A 77 -12.29 11.15 -2.26
CA LEU A 77 -11.62 10.07 -1.56
C LEU A 77 -12.53 9.47 -0.48
N THR A 78 -12.74 8.17 -0.53
CA THR A 78 -13.50 7.45 0.51
C THR A 78 -12.55 6.71 1.46
N LEU A 79 -12.64 6.96 2.76
CA LEU A 79 -11.94 6.19 3.77
C LEU A 79 -12.58 4.82 3.94
N ARG A 80 -11.77 3.77 4.08
CA ARG A 80 -12.25 2.40 4.34
C ARG A 80 -11.86 1.97 5.74
N VAL A 81 -12.82 2.10 6.67
CA VAL A 81 -12.74 1.51 8.01
C VAL A 81 -13.28 0.09 7.91
N ALA A 82 -12.47 -0.89 8.31
CA ALA A 82 -12.87 -2.28 8.34
C ALA A 82 -13.65 -2.59 9.63
N GLU A 83 -13.18 -2.05 10.76
CA GLU A 83 -13.74 -2.27 12.09
C GLU A 83 -13.24 -1.18 13.04
N THR A 84 -14.04 -0.83 14.04
CA THR A 84 -13.67 0.13 15.10
C THR A 84 -13.74 -0.58 16.44
N PHE A 85 -12.68 -0.45 17.24
CA PHE A 85 -12.56 -1.00 18.58
C PHE A 85 -12.55 0.13 19.61
N PRO A 86 -13.16 -0.05 20.79
CA PRO A 86 -12.91 0.85 21.91
C PRO A 86 -11.44 0.73 22.36
N LEU A 87 -10.91 1.79 22.98
CA LEU A 87 -9.51 1.81 23.46
C LEU A 87 -9.19 0.65 24.41
N ALA A 88 -10.16 0.22 25.23
CA ALA A 88 -10.02 -0.92 26.13
C ALA A 88 -9.73 -2.25 25.39
N GLU A 89 -10.07 -2.34 24.10
CA GLU A 89 -9.92 -3.53 23.26
C GLU A 89 -8.74 -3.44 22.28
N VAL A 90 -7.78 -2.54 22.50
CA VAL A 90 -6.60 -2.42 21.64
C VAL A 90 -5.85 -3.75 21.42
N GLY A 91 -5.86 -4.63 22.43
CA GLY A 91 -5.28 -5.97 22.32
C GLY A 91 -6.01 -6.87 21.31
N GLU A 92 -7.34 -6.75 21.24
CA GLU A 92 -8.14 -7.46 20.23
C GLU A 92 -7.94 -6.86 18.84
N ALA A 93 -7.93 -5.53 18.73
CA ALA A 93 -7.61 -4.85 17.46
C ALA A 93 -6.26 -5.33 16.89
N HIS A 94 -5.25 -5.49 17.74
CA HIS A 94 -3.95 -6.04 17.33
C HIS A 94 -4.01 -7.51 16.89
N ARG A 95 -4.73 -8.37 17.63
CA ARG A 95 -4.92 -9.78 17.22
C ARG A 95 -5.66 -9.87 15.88
N ARG A 96 -6.69 -9.06 15.69
CA ARG A 96 -7.47 -8.95 14.45
C ARG A 96 -6.61 -8.51 13.27
N LEU A 97 -5.69 -7.56 13.48
CA LEU A 97 -4.72 -7.15 12.47
C LEU A 97 -3.74 -8.28 12.12
N ALA A 98 -3.17 -8.93 13.14
CA ALA A 98 -2.18 -9.99 12.99
C ALA A 98 -2.74 -11.23 12.29
N ALA A 99 -4.03 -11.52 12.46
CA ALA A 99 -4.73 -12.58 11.74
C ALA A 99 -4.81 -12.33 10.22
N GLY A 100 -4.60 -11.09 9.76
CA GLY A 100 -4.64 -10.71 8.36
C GLY A 100 -6.05 -10.65 7.76
N GLY A 101 -6.12 -10.53 6.44
CA GLY A 101 -7.39 -10.56 5.70
C GLY A 101 -8.32 -9.37 5.90
N SER A 102 -7.88 -8.31 6.60
CA SER A 102 -8.67 -7.08 6.73
C SER A 102 -8.67 -6.30 5.41
N ARG A 103 -9.83 -5.75 5.05
CA ARG A 103 -9.98 -4.84 3.91
C ARG A 103 -10.30 -3.45 4.43
N GLY A 104 -9.28 -2.67 4.74
CA GLY A 104 -9.40 -1.34 5.34
C GLY A 104 -8.58 -1.21 6.62
N LYS A 105 -8.69 -0.05 7.27
CA LYS A 105 -8.02 0.22 8.55
C LYS A 105 -8.88 -0.27 9.71
N LEU A 106 -8.22 -0.86 10.71
CA LEU A 106 -8.82 -1.04 12.03
C LEU A 106 -8.61 0.25 12.81
N LEU A 107 -9.70 0.81 13.34
CA LEU A 107 -9.65 2.03 14.14
C LEU A 107 -9.73 1.66 15.62
N VAL A 108 -8.99 2.38 16.45
CA VAL A 108 -9.14 2.34 17.91
C VAL A 108 -9.63 3.71 18.35
N SER A 109 -10.83 3.75 18.92
CA SER A 109 -11.47 4.99 19.40
C SER A 109 -11.32 5.12 20.91
N PRO A 110 -10.81 6.25 21.42
CA PRO A 110 -10.83 6.55 22.85
C PRO A 110 -12.19 7.07 23.35
N TRP A 111 -13.15 7.23 22.44
CA TRP A 111 -14.51 7.66 22.70
C TRP A 111 -15.46 6.48 22.47
N ASP A 112 -16.44 6.31 23.38
CA ASP A 112 -17.53 5.34 23.24
C ASP A 112 -18.48 5.71 22.09
#